data_AF-A0A1A7PR22-F1
#
_entry.id   AF-A0A1A7PR22-F1
#
_cell.length_a   1.000
_cell.length_b   1.000
_cell.length_c   1.000
_cell.angle_alpha   90.00
_cell.angle_beta   90.00
_cell.angle_gamma   90.00
#
_symmetry.space_group_name_H-M   'P 1'
#
loop_
_entity.id
_entity.type
_entity.pdbx_description
1 polymer ?
#
loop_
_entity_poly.entity_id
_entity_poly.type
_entity_poly.pdbx_seq_one_letter_code
_entity_poly.pdbx_strand_id
1 'polypeptide(L)'
;KAKIADKVSVNTRVGVGYDLIGEPASVRAAFAGASDLKFTTEGAQHGQVNGEVGLNVNYHISPMATISVGYDASARKGYIEHNPTVSFKMAF
;
A
#
# COMPACT_ATOMS: atom_id res chain seq x y z
N LYS A 1 -11.86 14.07 -8.24
CA LYS A 1 -11.62 13.73 -9.66
C LYS A 1 -11.68 15.00 -10.49
N ALA A 2 -10.56 15.43 -11.06
CA ALA A 2 -10.50 16.57 -11.97
C ALA A 2 -10.34 16.08 -13.41
N LYS A 3 -11.12 16.62 -14.35
CA LYS A 3 -10.98 16.36 -15.79
C LYS A 3 -10.18 17.52 -16.38
N ILE A 4 -8.98 17.25 -16.89
CA ILE A 4 -8.06 18.30 -17.39
C ILE A 4 -8.20 18.47 -18.91
N ALA A 5 -8.49 17.38 -19.61
CA ALA A 5 -8.84 17.36 -21.03
C ALA A 5 -9.88 16.26 -21.27
N ASP A 6 -10.51 16.23 -22.45
CA ASP A 6 -11.60 15.28 -22.69
C ASP A 6 -11.22 13.80 -22.55
N LYS A 7 -9.93 13.50 -22.69
CA LYS A 7 -9.36 12.15 -22.57
C LYS A 7 -8.58 11.92 -21.27
N VAL A 8 -8.31 12.95 -20.48
CA VAL A 8 -7.43 12.87 -19.29
C VAL A 8 -8.21 13.18 -18.02
N SER A 9 -8.13 12.27 -17.04
CA SER A 9 -8.65 12.51 -15.69
C SER A 9 -7.59 12.25 -14.63
N VAL A 10 -7.56 13.11 -13.62
CA VAL A 10 -6.65 13.04 -12.49
C VAL A 10 -7.45 12.81 -11.22
N ASN A 11 -6.97 11.89 -10.38
CA ASN A 11 -7.52 11.57 -9.08
C ASN A 11 -6.42 11.66 -8.03
N THR A 12 -6.75 12.26 -6.90
CA THR A 12 -5.90 12.30 -5.71
C THR A 12 -6.64 11.63 -4.56
N ARG A 13 -5.89 10.98 -3.67
CA ARG A 13 -6.40 10.37 -2.44
C ARG A 13 -5.53 10.83 -1.28
N VAL A 14 -6.15 11.14 -0.16
CA VAL A 14 -5.47 11.36 1.12
C VAL A 14 -6.31 10.67 2.19
N GLY A 15 -5.65 9.95 3.10
CA GLY A 15 -6.31 9.19 4.15
C GLY A 15 -5.47 9.13 5.41
N VAL A 16 -6.13 8.91 6.54
CA VAL A 16 -5.51 8.60 7.83
C VAL A 16 -6.28 7.43 8.44
N GLY A 17 -5.55 6.50 9.05
CA GLY A 17 -6.10 5.30 9.68
C GLY A 17 -5.49 5.07 11.06
N TYR A 18 -6.17 4.22 11.83
CA TYR A 18 -5.73 3.77 13.14
C TYR A 18 -5.95 2.26 13.26
N ASP A 19 -4.89 1.54 13.63
CA ASP A 19 -4.90 0.10 13.83
C ASP A 19 -5.35 -0.24 15.27
N LEU A 20 -6.50 -0.90 15.38
CA LEU A 20 -7.11 -1.32 16.65
C LEU A 20 -6.62 -2.68 17.16
N ILE A 21 -5.89 -3.45 16.34
CA ILE A 21 -5.52 -4.84 16.59
C ILE A 21 -4.00 -5.00 16.79
N GLY A 22 -3.20 -3.98 16.45
CA GLY A 22 -1.74 -4.03 16.33
C GLY A 22 -0.97 -4.38 17.62
N GLU A 23 -0.99 -5.64 18.02
CA GLU A 23 0.08 -6.25 18.80
C GLU A 23 1.22 -6.68 17.86
N PRO A 24 2.50 -6.49 18.25
CA PRO A 24 3.63 -6.99 17.49
C PRO A 24 3.52 -8.51 17.30
N ALA A 25 3.62 -8.99 16.07
CA ALA A 25 3.71 -10.42 15.82
C ALA A 25 4.97 -10.97 16.50
N SER A 26 4.87 -12.06 17.27
CA SER A 26 6.03 -12.70 17.88
C SER A 26 6.15 -14.13 17.40
N VAL A 27 7.36 -14.57 17.05
CA VAL A 27 7.64 -15.96 16.66
C VAL A 27 8.53 -16.60 17.71
N ARG A 28 8.09 -17.74 18.24
CA ARG A 28 8.90 -18.58 19.12
C ARG A 28 9.49 -19.74 18.33
N ALA A 29 10.80 -19.88 18.38
CA ALA A 29 11.53 -20.91 17.65
C ALA A 29 12.56 -21.62 18.54
N ALA A 30 13.04 -22.76 18.08
CA ALA A 30 14.13 -23.52 18.68
C ALA A 30 14.99 -24.12 17.56
N PHE A 31 16.28 -24.33 17.81
CA PHE A 31 17.15 -25.02 16.86
C PHE A 31 16.84 -26.52 16.87
N ALA A 32 16.82 -27.17 15.70
CA ALA A 32 16.50 -28.60 15.60
C ALA A 32 17.44 -29.49 16.43
N GLY A 33 18.71 -29.10 16.58
CA GLY A 33 19.70 -29.81 17.40
C GLY A 33 19.74 -29.41 18.88
N ALA A 34 18.91 -28.45 19.29
CA ALA A 34 18.83 -27.96 20.67
C ALA A 34 17.39 -27.49 20.98
N SER A 35 16.44 -28.43 20.91
CA SER A 35 14.99 -28.19 21.07
C SER A 35 14.60 -27.51 22.39
N ASP A 36 15.48 -27.63 23.38
CA ASP A 36 15.29 -27.19 24.75
C ASP A 36 15.61 -25.68 24.88
N LEU A 37 16.43 -25.16 23.97
CA LEU A 37 16.80 -23.76 23.87
C LEU A 37 15.80 -23.05 22.94
N LYS A 38 14.82 -22.40 23.55
CA LYS A 38 13.80 -21.62 22.85
C LYS A 38 14.18 -20.14 22.87
N PHE A 39 14.01 -19.48 21.73
CA PHE A 39 14.15 -18.03 21.62
C PHE A 39 12.87 -17.43 21.03
N THR A 40 12.59 -16.18 21.39
CA THR A 40 11.47 -15.40 20.84
C THR A 40 12.05 -14.28 20.02
N THR A 41 11.56 -14.14 18.79
CA THR A 41 11.86 -12.99 17.93
C THR A 41 10.60 -12.14 17.83
N GLU A 42 10.71 -10.89 18.25
CA GLU A 42 9.64 -9.91 18.07
C GLU A 42 9.67 -9.38 16.62
N GLY A 43 8.50 -9.33 16.01
CA GLY A 43 8.28 -8.74 14.70
C GLY A 43 8.33 -7.22 14.76
N ALA A 44 8.33 -6.59 13.58
CA ALA A 44 8.39 -5.14 13.49
C ALA A 44 7.17 -4.49 14.19
N GLN A 45 7.44 -3.72 15.25
CA GLN A 45 6.41 -2.91 15.89
C GLN A 45 6.21 -1.63 15.08
N HIS A 46 5.12 -1.58 14.33
CA HIS A 46 4.71 -0.37 13.61
C HIS A 46 3.81 0.50 14.49
N GLY A 47 3.82 1.82 14.23
CA GLY A 47 2.86 2.72 14.86
C GLY A 47 1.42 2.41 14.44
N GLN A 48 0.47 2.57 15.37
CA GLN A 48 -0.95 2.32 15.14
C GLN A 48 -1.59 3.35 14.20
N VAL A 49 -1.07 4.58 14.15
CA VAL A 49 -1.54 5.60 13.19
C VAL A 49 -0.80 5.45 11.87
N ASN A 50 -1.54 5.44 10.77
CA ASN A 50 -1.00 5.49 9.42
C ASN A 50 -1.63 6.62 8.60
N GLY A 51 -0.86 7.20 7.69
CA GLY A 51 -1.35 8.14 6.69
C GLY A 51 -1.10 7.59 5.29
N GLU A 52 -1.94 7.95 4.34
CA GLU A 52 -1.78 7.62 2.93
C GLU A 52 -2.01 8.83 2.03
N VAL A 53 -1.26 8.89 0.93
CA VAL A 53 -1.47 9.85 -0.16
C VAL A 53 -1.30 9.13 -1.49
N GLY A 54 -2.14 9.45 -2.45
CA GLY A 54 -2.15 8.83 -3.77
C GLY A 54 -2.43 9.83 -4.87
N LEU A 55 -1.79 9.64 -6.00
CA LEU A 55 -2.06 10.34 -7.25
C LEU A 55 -2.26 9.30 -8.36
N ASN A 56 -3.28 9.49 -9.18
CA ASN A 56 -3.58 8.63 -10.30
C ASN A 56 -4.05 9.43 -11.51
N VAL A 57 -3.44 9.17 -12.67
CA VAL A 57 -3.76 9.78 -13.95
C VAL A 57 -4.31 8.69 -14.87
N ASN A 58 -5.44 8.97 -15.51
CA ASN A 58 -6.07 8.08 -16.47
C ASN A 58 -6.18 8.76 -17.83
N TYR A 59 -5.70 8.07 -18.86
CA TYR A 59 -5.81 8.45 -20.26
C TYR A 59 -6.76 7.50 -20.99
N HIS A 60 -7.89 8.03 -21.46
CA HIS A 60 -8.89 7.30 -22.23
C HIS A 60 -8.48 7.33 -23.71
N ILE A 61 -7.98 6.19 -24.20
CA ILE A 61 -7.63 6.01 -25.61
C ILE A 61 -8.91 6.03 -26.46
N SER A 62 -9.93 5.30 -25.97
CA SER A 62 -11.27 5.20 -26.54
C SER A 62 -12.29 5.05 -25.40
N PRO A 63 -13.60 5.08 -25.68
CA PRO A 63 -14.62 4.79 -24.67
C PRO A 63 -14.47 3.42 -23.98
N MET A 64 -13.78 2.48 -24.63
CA MET A 64 -13.59 1.11 -24.14
C MET A 64 -12.18 0.83 -23.62
N ALA A 65 -11.20 1.72 -23.84
CA ALA A 65 -9.79 1.48 -23.51
C ALA A 65 -9.17 2.64 -22.72
N THR A 66 -8.53 2.32 -21.58
CA THR A 66 -7.90 3.30 -20.68
C THR A 66 -6.53 2.82 -20.23
N ILE A 67 -5.54 3.71 -20.27
CA ILE A 67 -4.25 3.54 -19.60
C ILE A 67 -4.26 4.38 -18.32
N SER A 68 -3.78 3.80 -17.23
CA SER A 68 -3.69 4.44 -15.92
C SER A 68 -2.26 4.38 -15.39
N VAL A 69 -1.78 5.48 -14.84
CA VAL A 69 -0.52 5.56 -14.10
C VAL A 69 -0.82 6.13 -12.73
N GLY A 70 -0.30 5.49 -11.68
CA GLY A 70 -0.52 5.90 -10.31
C GLY A 70 0.72 5.78 -9.45
N TYR A 71 0.71 6.55 -8.37
CA TYR A 71 1.69 6.45 -7.30
C TYR A 71 0.98 6.69 -5.97
N ASP A 72 1.06 5.69 -5.10
CA ASP A 72 0.55 5.74 -3.74
C ASP A 72 1.73 5.64 -2.76
N ALA A 73 1.69 6.44 -1.72
CA ALA A 73 2.63 6.38 -0.61
C ALA A 73 1.84 6.25 0.69
N SER A 74 2.21 5.26 1.51
CA SER A 74 1.66 5.10 2.85
C SER A 74 2.78 5.18 3.89
N ALA A 75 2.53 5.90 4.98
CA ALA A 75 3.50 6.11 6.04
C ALA A 75 2.88 5.76 7.39
N ARG A 76 3.66 5.05 8.20
CA ARG A 76 3.38 4.78 9.62
C ARG A 76 4.68 4.88 10.39
N LYS A 77 4.62 4.94 11.72
CA LYS A 77 5.84 5.04 12.53
C LYS A 77 6.77 3.85 12.22
N GLY A 78 8.00 4.16 11.79
CA GLY A 78 9.03 3.17 11.46
C GLY A 78 8.91 2.51 10.10
N TYR A 79 7.95 2.91 9.24
CA TYR A 79 7.77 2.29 7.92
C TYR A 79 7.12 3.24 6.91
N ILE A 80 7.65 3.24 5.68
CA ILE A 80 7.05 3.92 4.53
C ILE A 80 6.99 2.93 3.36
N GLU A 81 5.88 2.95 2.66
CA GLU A 81 5.62 2.10 1.50
C GLU A 81 5.34 2.97 0.28
N HIS A 82 5.92 2.59 -0.85
CA HIS A 82 5.75 3.26 -2.13
C HIS A 82 5.24 2.27 -3.16
N ASN A 83 4.11 2.60 -3.79
CA ASN A 83 3.40 1.73 -4.71
C ASN A 83 3.18 2.42 -6.07
N PRO A 84 4.18 2.40 -6.97
CA PRO A 84 3.98 2.82 -8.35
C PRO A 84 3.13 1.78 -9.09
N THR A 85 2.13 2.24 -9.83
CA THR A 85 1.23 1.36 -10.58
C THR A 85 1.08 1.84 -12.02
N VAL A 86 1.13 0.89 -12.96
CA VAL A 86 0.74 1.10 -14.37
C VAL A 86 -0.31 0.06 -14.72
N SER A 87 -1.40 0.48 -15.35
CA SER A 87 -2.51 -0.41 -15.68
C SER A 87 -3.09 -0.10 -17.05
N PHE A 88 -3.56 -1.13 -17.72
CA PHE A 88 -4.34 -1.02 -18.95
C PHE A 88 -5.68 -1.72 -18.74
N LYS A 89 -6.77 -1.05 -19.08
CA LYS A 89 -8.13 -1.59 -18.99
C LYS A 89 -8.80 -1.52 -20.36
N MET A 90 -9.35 -2.65 -20.80
CA MET A 90 -10.16 -2.76 -22.01
C MET A 90 -11.49 -3.45 -21.65
N ALA A 91 -12.61 -2.84 -22.06
CA ALA A 91 -13.92 -3.50 -22.04
C ALA A 91 -14.16 -4.17 -23.40
N PHE A 92 -14.78 -5.36 -23.40
CA PHE A 92 -15.16 -6.13 -24.58
C PHE A 92 -16.66 -6.45 -24.52
#